data_AF-A0A832AN21-F1
#
_entry.id   AF-A0A832AN21-F1
#
_cell.length_a   1.000
_cell.length_b   1.000
_cell.length_c   1.000
_cell.angle_alpha   90.00
_cell.angle_beta   90.00
_cell.angle_gamma   90.00
#
_symmetry.space_group_name_H-M   'P 1'
#
loop_
_entity.id
_entity.type
_entity.pdbx_description
1 polymer ?
#
loop_
_entity_poly.entity_id
_entity_poly.type
_entity_poly.pdbx_seq_one_letter_code
_entity_poly.pdbx_strand_id
1 'polypeptide(L)' 'MRILELYNMDIYNDAGQYLGEVRDAIVDLEQGSVSRLLLEE' A
#
# COMPACT_ATOMS: atom_id res chain seq x y z
N MET A 1 9.60 5.56 7.72
CA MET A 1 8.23 5.03 7.65
C MET A 1 8.32 3.52 7.75
N ARG A 2 7.63 2.93 8.71
CA ARG A 2 7.60 1.46 8.88
C ARG A 2 6.50 0.91 7.98
N ILE A 3 6.68 -0.28 7.42
CA ILE A 3 5.65 -0.93 6.61
C ILE A 3 4.33 -1.11 7.38
N LEU A 4 4.43 -1.30 8.70
CA LEU A 4 3.30 -1.31 9.65
C LEU A 4 2.44 -0.04 9.63
N GLU A 5 3.00 1.10 9.22
CA GLU A 5 2.27 2.39 9.13
C GLU A 5 1.51 2.52 7.80
N LEU A 6 1.74 1.62 6.84
CA LEU A 6 1.04 1.60 5.56
C LEU A 6 -0.22 0.73 5.59
N TYR A 7 -0.26 -0.30 6.44
CA TYR A 7 -1.44 -1.14 6.57
C TYR A 7 -2.63 -0.31 7.05
N ASN A 8 -3.79 -0.63 6.50
CA ASN A 8 -5.06 0.00 6.77
C ASN A 8 -5.15 1.47 6.34
N MET A 9 -4.30 1.89 5.41
CA MET A 9 -4.36 3.22 4.82
C MET A 9 -5.40 3.25 3.69
N ASP A 10 -6.31 4.22 3.74
CA ASP A 10 -7.23 4.52 2.65
C ASP A 10 -6.47 5.07 1.44
N ILE A 11 -6.72 4.50 0.27
CA ILE A 11 -6.12 4.92 -0.99
C ILE A 11 -7.16 5.62 -1.86
N TYR A 12 -6.77 6.75 -2.42
CA TYR A 12 -7.57 7.55 -3.33
C TYR A 12 -6.80 7.79 -4.63
N ASN A 13 -7.50 7.94 -5.74
CA ASN A 13 -6.89 8.45 -6.97
C ASN A 13 -6.83 9.98 -6.99
N ASP A 14 -6.19 10.54 -8.02
CA ASP A 14 -6.03 12.00 -8.18
C ASP A 14 -7.36 12.75 -8.36
N ALA A 15 -8.45 12.06 -8.68
CA ALA A 15 -9.80 12.63 -8.74
C ALA A 15 -10.51 12.63 -7.37
N GLY A 16 -9.87 12.11 -6.32
CA GLY A 16 -10.43 11.99 -4.96
C GLY A 16 -11.35 10.78 -4.79
N GLN A 17 -11.41 9.85 -5.75
CA GLN A 17 -12.20 8.64 -5.63
C GLN A 17 -11.47 7.62 -4.74
N TYR A 18 -12.19 7.07 -3.76
CA TYR A 18 -11.70 5.96 -2.94
C TYR A 18 -11.50 4.69 -3.78
N LEU A 19 -10.34 4.05 -3.62
CA LEU A 19 -9.94 2.85 -4.35
C LEU A 19 -9.86 1.59 -3.48
N GLY A 20 -9.82 1.74 -2.15
CA GLY A 20 -9.66 0.62 -1.23
C GLY A 20 -8.68 0.92 -0.10
N GLU A 21 -8.44 -0.08 0.72
CA GLU A 21 -7.56 -0.02 1.89
C GLU A 21 -6.31 -0.88 1.66
N VAL A 22 -5.13 -0.41 2.07
CA VAL A 22 -3.89 -1.19 1.97
C VAL A 22 -3.96 -2.40 2.90
N ARG A 23 -4.00 -3.60 2.31
CA ARG A 23 -4.07 -4.86 3.06
C ARG A 23 -2.74 -5.59 3.12
N ASP A 24 -1.92 -5.45 2.09
CA ASP A 24 -0.64 -6.14 1.99
C ASP A 24 0.38 -5.41 1.11
N ALA A 25 1.63 -5.87 1.14
CA ALA A 25 2.74 -5.27 0.42
C ALA A 25 3.70 -6.34 -0.15
N ILE A 26 4.16 -6.13 -1.38
CA ILE A 26 5.20 -6.95 -2.00
C ILE A 26 6.55 -6.28 -1.77
N VAL A 27 7.46 -6.98 -1.10
CA VAL A 27 8.80 -6.47 -0.75
C VAL A 27 9.85 -7.12 -1.66
N ASP A 28 10.70 -6.28 -2.26
CA ASP A 28 11.95 -6.73 -2.87
C ASP A 28 12.97 -6.97 -1.75
N LEU A 29 13.31 -8.25 -1.52
CA LEU A 29 14.21 -8.66 -0.45
C LEU A 29 15.68 -8.39 -0.76
N GLU A 30 16.06 -8.31 -2.03
CA GLU A 30 17.44 -8.02 -2.44
C GLU A 30 17.76 -6.53 -2.21
N GLN A 31 16.80 -5.66 -2.54
CA GLN A 31 16.95 -4.20 -2.37
C GLN A 31 16.43 -3.68 -1.02
N GLY A 32 15.65 -4.47 -0.29
CA GLY A 32 15.02 -4.07 0.97
C GLY A 32 13.95 -2.99 0.79
N SER A 33 13.26 -2.96 -0.34
CA SER A 33 12.30 -1.90 -0.71
C SER A 33 10.89 -2.45 -0.96
N VAL A 34 9.87 -1.61 -0.72
CA VAL A 34 8.48 -1.95 -1.07
C VAL A 34 8.28 -1.73 -2.57
N SER A 35 7.92 -2.79 -3.29
CA SER A 35 7.70 -2.74 -4.73
C SER A 35 6.25 -2.39 -5.09
N ARG A 36 5.28 -2.89 -4.33
CA ARG A 36 3.83 -2.72 -4.56
C ARG A 36 3.04 -2.79 -3.26
N LEU A 37 1.89 -2.11 -3.25
CA LEU A 37 0.83 -2.28 -2.26
C LEU A 37 -0.35 -3.02 -2.89
N LEU A 38 -1.01 -3.86 -2.11
CA LEU A 38 -2.22 -4.59 -2.51
C LEU A 38 -3.41 -4.02 -1.73
N LEU A 39 -4.49 -3.74 -2.47
CA LEU A 39 -5.72 -3.18 -1.94
C LEU A 39 -6.76 -4.29 -1.73
N GLU A 40 -7.58 -4.15 -0.70
CA GLU A 40 -8.84 -4.89 -0.55
C GLU A 40 -10.00 -3.91 -0.85
N GLU A 41 -10.98 -4.36 -1.65
CA GLU A 41 -12.18 -3.60 -2.05
C GLU A 41 -13.27 -3.61 -0.97
#